data_AF-A0A6P1J7Z6-F1
#
_entry.id   AF-A0A6P1J7Z6-F1
#
_cell.length_a   1.000
_cell.length_b   1.000
_cell.length_c   1.000
_cell.angle_alpha   90.00
_cell.angle_beta   90.00
_cell.angle_gamma   90.00
#
_symmetry.space_group_name_H-M   'P 1'
#
loop_
_entity.id
_entity.type
_entity.pdbx_description
1 polymer ?
#
loop_
_entity_poly.entity_id
_entity_poly.type
_entity_poly.pdbx_seq_one_letter_code
_entity_poly.pdbx_strand_id
1 'polypeptide(L)'
;MSLIAAIEWAEGYHRRGLYTPIGVAFHWVMAALMFFQLGHGWYLSWLPVGADKYIGYQMHTQVGLTIMLLGSLRLFWRSQISTPETVDEDSFAGRASHVLQTWFYFSFFALPVSGWVMWSTLPSDLPLSIAGVIPFPNLPFDQLSEGLQHTLMQWAATAHFYIVWITMLVIPGHAGAAVLHYVVKRDRVLPSMFDLNGPEAPGVVGSGPDKGSAA
;
A
#
# COMPACT_ATOMS: atom_id res chain seq x y z
N MET A 1 8.27 -23.77 -6.28
CA MET A 1 7.84 -24.01 -4.88
C MET A 1 6.34 -24.23 -4.90
N SER A 2 5.81 -25.28 -4.26
CA SER A 2 4.36 -25.46 -4.13
C SER A 2 3.79 -24.44 -3.14
N LEU A 3 2.48 -24.19 -3.18
CA LEU A 3 1.81 -23.31 -2.20
C LEU A 3 2.04 -23.76 -0.75
N ILE A 4 1.97 -25.08 -0.51
CA ILE A 4 2.22 -25.68 0.80
C ILE A 4 3.65 -25.37 1.28
N ALA A 5 4.64 -25.59 0.43
CA ALA A 5 6.04 -25.30 0.77
C ALA A 5 6.29 -23.80 1.04
N ALA A 6 5.54 -22.91 0.36
CA ALA A 6 5.61 -21.48 0.63
C ALA A 6 4.97 -21.10 1.98
N ILE A 7 3.87 -21.76 2.36
CA ILE A 7 3.23 -21.59 3.67
C ILE A 7 4.16 -22.07 4.78
N GLU A 8 4.71 -23.29 4.68
CA GLU A 8 5.65 -23.85 5.66
C GLU A 8 6.91 -22.99 5.81
N TRP A 9 7.45 -22.51 4.68
CA TRP A 9 8.56 -21.55 4.69
C TRP A 9 8.20 -20.26 5.43
N ALA A 10 7.03 -19.70 5.19
CA ALA A 10 6.59 -18.47 5.83
C ALA A 10 6.32 -18.64 7.33
N GLU A 11 5.72 -19.77 7.73
CA GLU A 11 5.48 -20.08 9.14
C GLU A 11 6.77 -20.09 9.96
N GLY A 12 7.88 -20.57 9.39
CA GLY A 12 9.16 -20.53 10.09
C GLY A 12 9.61 -19.10 10.46
N TYR A 13 9.25 -18.08 9.68
CA TYR A 13 9.46 -16.68 10.07
C TYR A 13 8.48 -16.25 11.17
N HIS A 14 7.20 -16.59 11.02
CA HIS A 14 6.15 -16.14 11.94
C HIS A 14 6.31 -16.70 13.35
N ARG A 15 6.81 -17.95 13.51
CA ARG A 15 7.09 -18.52 14.84
C ARG A 15 8.12 -17.73 15.64
N ARG A 16 8.99 -16.97 14.95
CA ARG A 16 9.99 -16.08 15.53
C ARG A 16 9.48 -14.63 15.68
N GLY A 17 8.21 -14.37 15.37
CA GLY A 17 7.62 -13.04 15.37
C GLY A 17 8.11 -12.15 14.23
N LEU A 18 8.60 -12.74 13.13
CA LEU A 18 9.15 -12.03 11.98
C LEU A 18 8.20 -12.08 10.79
N TYR A 19 8.20 -11.04 9.96
CA TYR A 19 7.54 -11.10 8.66
C TYR A 19 8.43 -11.84 7.64
N THR A 20 7.80 -12.44 6.63
CA THR A 20 8.55 -12.96 5.48
C THR A 20 9.28 -11.83 4.74
N PRO A 21 10.46 -12.09 4.13
CA PRO A 21 11.17 -11.09 3.34
C PRO A 21 10.34 -10.51 2.19
N ILE A 22 9.42 -11.31 1.63
CA ILE A 22 8.47 -10.87 0.60
C ILE A 22 7.49 -9.85 1.19
N GLY A 23 6.93 -10.11 2.37
CA GLY A 23 6.05 -9.18 3.06
C GLY A 23 6.75 -7.86 3.41
N VAL A 24 8.00 -7.94 3.89
CA VAL A 24 8.85 -6.79 4.20
C VAL A 24 9.17 -5.97 2.94
N ALA A 25 9.53 -6.64 1.84
CA ALA A 25 9.79 -5.98 0.56
C ALA A 25 8.55 -5.24 0.04
N PHE A 26 7.38 -5.88 0.05
CA PHE A 26 6.13 -5.21 -0.31
C PHE A 26 5.88 -3.98 0.56
N HIS A 27 6.09 -4.06 1.87
CA HIS A 27 5.89 -2.92 2.78
C HIS A 27 6.79 -1.74 2.41
N TRP A 28 8.11 -1.94 2.32
CA TRP A 28 9.05 -0.85 2.08
C TRP A 28 8.99 -0.27 0.68
N VAL A 29 8.79 -1.10 -0.35
CA VAL A 29 8.58 -0.61 -1.72
C VAL A 29 7.32 0.24 -1.78
N MET A 30 6.20 -0.23 -1.21
CA MET A 30 4.97 0.55 -1.16
C MET A 30 5.14 1.84 -0.37
N ALA A 31 5.82 1.81 0.78
CA ALA A 31 6.10 3.00 1.58
C ALA A 31 6.90 4.04 0.77
N ALA A 32 7.97 3.63 0.08
CA ALA A 32 8.77 4.51 -0.76
C ALA A 32 7.95 5.13 -1.90
N LEU A 33 7.13 4.33 -2.59
CA LEU A 33 6.24 4.81 -3.65
C LEU A 33 5.17 5.78 -3.12
N MET A 34 4.62 5.53 -1.93
CA MET A 34 3.65 6.42 -1.28
C MET A 34 4.29 7.78 -0.94
N PHE A 35 5.49 7.79 -0.35
CA PHE A 35 6.21 9.04 -0.08
C PHE A 35 6.54 9.79 -1.37
N PHE A 36 7.00 9.09 -2.40
CA PHE A 36 7.21 9.67 -3.73
C PHE A 36 5.92 10.30 -4.26
N GLN A 37 4.79 9.60 -4.20
CA GLN A 37 3.51 10.11 -4.72
C GLN A 37 3.01 11.33 -3.97
N LEU A 38 3.13 11.35 -2.64
CA LEU A 38 2.76 12.52 -1.84
C LEU A 38 3.62 13.73 -2.20
N GLY A 39 4.94 13.56 -2.28
CA GLY A 39 5.86 14.63 -2.65
C GLY A 39 5.67 15.10 -4.10
N HIS A 40 5.53 14.16 -5.04
CA HIS A 40 5.35 14.44 -6.45
C HIS A 40 4.00 15.11 -6.70
N GLY A 41 2.90 14.60 -6.12
CA GLY A 41 1.58 15.22 -6.22
C GLY A 41 1.58 16.66 -5.69
N TRP A 42 2.27 16.91 -4.57
CA TRP A 42 2.45 18.26 -4.05
C TRP A 42 3.22 19.15 -5.01
N TYR A 43 4.35 18.68 -5.54
CA TYR A 43 5.14 19.40 -6.54
C TYR A 43 4.32 19.76 -7.80
N LEU A 44 3.56 18.81 -8.35
CA LEU A 44 2.72 19.03 -9.53
C LEU A 44 1.64 20.08 -9.30
N SER A 45 1.15 20.22 -8.07
CA SER A 45 0.16 21.24 -7.73
C SER A 45 0.68 22.67 -7.96
N TRP A 46 2.00 22.87 -7.86
CA TRP A 46 2.65 24.18 -8.03
C TRP A 46 3.09 24.46 -9.47
N LEU A 47 3.07 23.45 -10.35
CA LEU A 47 3.43 23.66 -11.75
C LEU A 47 2.37 24.51 -12.47
N PRO A 48 2.80 25.44 -13.35
CA PRO A 48 1.88 26.14 -14.23
C PRO A 48 1.22 25.17 -15.21
N VAL A 49 0.09 25.57 -15.77
CA VAL A 49 -0.58 24.81 -16.83
C VAL A 49 0.34 24.72 -18.04
N GLY A 50 0.62 23.50 -18.52
CA GLY A 50 1.51 23.26 -19.65
C GLY A 50 1.93 21.80 -19.78
N ALA A 51 2.84 21.55 -20.73
CA ALA A 51 3.34 20.21 -21.05
C ALA A 51 4.01 19.52 -19.85
N ASP A 52 4.81 20.24 -19.08
CA ASP A 52 5.51 19.68 -17.91
C ASP A 52 4.51 19.16 -16.86
N LYS A 53 3.43 19.91 -16.61
CA LYS A 53 2.38 19.49 -15.68
C LYS A 53 1.65 18.25 -16.19
N TYR A 54 1.38 18.18 -17.49
CA TYR A 54 0.78 17.00 -18.11
C TYR A 54 1.67 15.76 -17.98
N ILE A 55 2.94 15.83 -18.38
CA ILE A 55 3.90 14.73 -18.29
C ILE A 55 4.06 14.28 -16.83
N GLY A 56 4.12 15.26 -15.92
CA GLY A 56 4.17 14.99 -14.50
C GLY A 56 2.94 14.23 -13.98
N TYR A 57 1.72 14.65 -14.33
CA TYR A 57 0.51 13.91 -13.97
C TYR A 57 0.41 12.55 -14.63
N GLN A 58 0.95 12.38 -15.84
CA GLN A 58 1.06 11.07 -16.47
C GLN A 58 1.92 10.13 -15.63
N MET A 59 3.14 10.54 -15.28
CA MET A 59 4.01 9.76 -14.39
C MET A 59 3.35 9.49 -13.04
N HIS A 60 2.74 10.51 -12.43
CA HIS A 60 2.04 10.37 -11.16
C HIS A 60 0.92 9.32 -11.26
N THR A 61 0.16 9.31 -12.35
CA THR A 61 -0.94 8.35 -12.53
C THR A 61 -0.40 6.94 -12.78
N GLN A 62 0.66 6.79 -13.58
CA GLN A 62 1.31 5.50 -13.83
C GLN A 62 1.90 4.88 -12.54
N VAL A 63 2.52 5.70 -11.69
CA VAL A 63 3.02 5.25 -10.37
C VAL A 63 1.86 4.90 -9.45
N GLY A 64 0.77 5.69 -9.46
CA GLY A 64 -0.45 5.36 -8.72
C GLY A 64 -1.02 4.00 -9.10
N LEU A 65 -1.13 3.70 -10.40
CA LEU A 65 -1.56 2.39 -10.87
C LEU A 65 -0.58 1.26 -10.49
N THR A 66 0.71 1.57 -10.40
CA THR A 66 1.73 0.61 -9.91
C THR A 66 1.51 0.28 -8.44
N ILE A 67 1.22 1.28 -7.61
CA ILE A 67 0.85 1.08 -6.20
C ILE A 67 -0.41 0.22 -6.10
N MET A 68 -1.41 0.46 -6.95
CA MET A 68 -2.62 -0.36 -6.99
C MET A 68 -2.30 -1.83 -7.29
N LEU A 69 -1.49 -2.11 -8.32
CA LEU A 69 -1.06 -3.46 -8.67
C LEU A 69 -0.27 -4.13 -7.54
N LEU A 70 0.73 -3.45 -6.98
CA LEU A 70 1.53 -3.95 -5.86
C LEU A 70 0.66 -4.16 -4.61
N GLY A 71 -0.32 -3.30 -4.38
CA GLY A 71 -1.34 -3.43 -3.34
C GLY A 71 -2.19 -4.69 -3.51
N SER A 72 -2.64 -4.98 -4.74
CA SER A 72 -3.33 -6.24 -5.08
C SER A 72 -2.45 -7.46 -4.82
N LEU A 73 -1.20 -7.44 -5.29
CA LEU A 73 -0.25 -8.55 -5.07
C LEU A 73 0.05 -8.75 -3.59
N ARG A 74 0.19 -7.66 -2.83
CA ARG A 74 0.39 -7.70 -1.38
C ARG A 74 -0.83 -8.27 -0.65
N LEU A 75 -2.04 -7.86 -1.04
CA LEU A 75 -3.29 -8.39 -0.48
C LEU A 75 -3.43 -9.89 -0.78
N PHE A 76 -3.13 -10.30 -2.01
CA PHE A 76 -3.08 -11.71 -2.40
C PHE A 76 -2.06 -12.48 -1.57
N TRP A 77 -0.83 -11.97 -1.44
CA TRP A 77 0.19 -12.61 -0.60
C TRP A 77 -0.27 -12.79 0.85
N ARG A 78 -0.82 -11.74 1.45
CA ARG A 78 -1.35 -11.79 2.82
C ARG A 78 -2.55 -12.74 2.97
N SER A 79 -3.37 -12.92 1.94
CA SER A 79 -4.50 -13.84 2.03
C SER A 79 -4.08 -15.31 1.96
N GLN A 80 -2.90 -15.59 1.39
CA GLN A 80 -2.32 -16.94 1.34
C GLN A 80 -1.41 -17.25 2.53
N ILE A 81 -0.76 -16.23 3.09
CA ILE A 81 0.27 -16.35 4.11
C ILE A 81 -0.18 -15.60 5.36
N SER A 82 -0.37 -16.33 6.47
CA SER A 82 -0.77 -15.76 7.77
C SER A 82 0.17 -14.60 8.19
N THR A 83 -0.26 -13.75 9.11
CA THR A 83 0.61 -12.71 9.69
C THR A 83 1.02 -13.09 11.11
N PRO A 84 2.22 -12.70 11.59
CA PRO A 84 2.60 -12.95 12.97
C PRO A 84 1.62 -12.27 13.93
N GLU A 85 1.12 -13.00 14.92
CA GLU A 85 0.33 -12.44 16.02
C GLU A 85 1.25 -11.71 16.99
N THR A 86 1.45 -10.41 16.79
CA THR A 86 2.36 -9.59 17.61
C THR A 86 1.67 -8.76 18.67
N VAL A 87 0.34 -8.61 18.61
CA VAL A 87 -0.43 -7.75 19.52
C VAL A 87 -1.80 -8.38 19.78
N ASP A 88 -2.27 -8.28 21.03
CA ASP A 88 -3.66 -8.59 21.39
C ASP A 88 -4.64 -7.70 20.61
N GLU A 89 -5.44 -8.33 19.74
CA GLU A 89 -6.37 -7.64 18.83
C GLU A 89 -7.50 -6.90 19.57
N ASP A 90 -7.89 -7.39 20.76
CA ASP A 90 -8.97 -6.79 21.57
C ASP A 90 -8.50 -5.54 22.32
N SER A 91 -7.19 -5.35 22.43
CA SER A 91 -6.61 -4.15 23.02
C SER A 91 -6.89 -2.90 22.17
N PHE A 92 -6.91 -1.71 22.81
CA PHE A 92 -7.04 -0.45 22.08
C PHE A 92 -5.98 -0.28 20.97
N ALA A 93 -4.75 -0.72 21.24
CA ALA A 93 -3.64 -0.67 20.27
C ALA A 93 -3.87 -1.64 19.10
N GLY A 94 -4.39 -2.84 19.36
CA GLY A 94 -4.76 -3.83 18.34
C GLY A 94 -5.85 -3.28 17.42
N ARG A 95 -6.94 -2.76 17.98
CA ARG A 95 -8.03 -2.13 17.22
C ARG A 95 -7.55 -0.93 16.39
N ALA A 96 -6.70 -0.07 16.96
CA ALA A 96 -6.13 1.06 16.23
C ALA A 96 -5.25 0.61 15.06
N SER A 97 -4.43 -0.43 15.26
CA SER A 97 -3.62 -1.04 14.20
C SER A 97 -4.49 -1.58 13.06
N HIS A 98 -5.58 -2.27 13.38
CA HIS A 98 -6.52 -2.79 12.39
C HIS A 98 -7.18 -1.66 11.57
N VAL A 99 -7.59 -0.56 12.23
CA VAL A 99 -8.14 0.63 11.55
C VAL A 99 -7.11 1.25 10.60
N LEU A 100 -5.88 1.46 11.06
CA LEU A 100 -4.81 2.01 10.22
C LEU A 100 -4.53 1.11 9.02
N GLN A 101 -4.45 -0.21 9.23
CA GLN A 101 -4.21 -1.18 8.16
C GLN A 101 -5.36 -1.20 7.15
N THR A 102 -6.61 -1.17 7.62
CA THR A 102 -7.80 -1.09 6.77
C THR A 102 -7.78 0.18 5.94
N TRP A 103 -7.44 1.32 6.55
CA TRP A 103 -7.30 2.59 5.85
C TRP A 103 -6.23 2.54 4.76
N PHE A 104 -5.05 1.98 5.03
CA PHE A 104 -4.00 1.86 4.01
C PHE A 104 -4.43 0.98 2.84
N TYR A 105 -5.08 -0.17 3.11
CA TYR A 105 -5.62 -0.97 2.01
C TYR A 105 -6.65 -0.19 1.21
N PHE A 106 -7.59 0.47 1.89
CA PHE A 106 -8.56 1.33 1.22
C PHE A 106 -7.87 2.41 0.35
N SER A 107 -6.86 3.10 0.87
CA SER A 107 -6.19 4.19 0.16
C SER A 107 -5.34 3.72 -1.02
N PHE A 108 -4.72 2.53 -0.94
CA PHE A 108 -3.98 1.92 -2.07
C PHE A 108 -4.85 1.67 -3.31
N PHE A 109 -6.16 1.55 -3.15
CA PHE A 109 -7.10 1.39 -4.26
C PHE A 109 -7.85 2.69 -4.56
N ALA A 110 -8.36 3.38 -3.54
CA ALA A 110 -9.19 4.56 -3.73
C ALA A 110 -8.42 5.73 -4.35
N LEU A 111 -7.14 5.93 -4.01
CA LEU A 111 -6.33 6.99 -4.61
C LEU A 111 -6.04 6.73 -6.10
N PRO A 112 -5.54 5.55 -6.52
CA PRO A 112 -5.32 5.29 -7.93
C PRO A 112 -6.61 5.23 -8.75
N VAL A 113 -7.70 4.71 -8.19
CA VAL A 113 -9.01 4.68 -8.87
C VAL A 113 -9.55 6.09 -9.09
N SER A 114 -9.50 6.97 -8.07
CA SER A 114 -9.92 8.36 -8.26
C SER A 114 -9.03 9.10 -9.27
N GLY A 115 -7.71 8.88 -9.24
CA GLY A 115 -6.79 9.42 -10.25
C GLY A 115 -7.06 8.89 -11.66
N TRP A 116 -7.41 7.60 -11.79
CA TRP A 116 -7.77 6.98 -13.07
C TRP A 116 -9.10 7.53 -13.62
N VAL A 117 -10.09 7.77 -12.76
CA VAL A 117 -11.33 8.46 -13.14
C VAL A 117 -11.03 9.86 -13.65
N MET A 118 -10.22 10.64 -12.93
CA MET A 118 -9.79 11.97 -13.38
C MET A 118 -9.09 11.91 -14.74
N TRP A 119 -8.09 11.03 -14.89
CA TRP A 119 -7.34 10.87 -16.14
C TRP A 119 -8.26 10.49 -17.31
N SER A 120 -9.24 9.61 -17.08
CA SER A 120 -10.16 9.15 -18.11
C SER A 120 -11.19 10.20 -18.56
N THR A 121 -11.30 11.34 -17.84
CA THR A 121 -12.11 12.49 -18.30
C THR A 121 -11.34 13.44 -19.23
N LEU A 122 -10.03 13.20 -19.41
CA LEU A 122 -9.22 13.87 -20.44
C LEU A 122 -9.42 13.18 -21.80
N PRO A 123 -8.88 13.73 -22.91
CA PRO A 123 -8.95 13.07 -24.21
C PRO A 123 -8.53 11.59 -24.16
N SER A 124 -9.31 10.72 -24.81
CA SER A 124 -9.21 9.25 -24.64
C SER A 124 -7.98 8.63 -25.31
N ASP A 125 -7.32 9.36 -26.19
CA ASP A 125 -6.09 8.98 -26.90
C ASP A 125 -4.82 9.13 -26.05
N LEU A 126 -4.93 9.69 -24.85
CA LEU A 126 -3.79 9.85 -23.95
C LEU A 126 -3.32 8.49 -23.41
N PRO A 127 -2.03 8.14 -23.61
CA PRO A 127 -1.53 6.83 -23.22
C PRO A 127 -1.44 6.71 -21.70
N LEU A 128 -1.88 5.56 -21.20
CA LEU A 128 -1.86 5.20 -19.79
C LEU A 128 -1.24 3.81 -19.63
N SER A 129 -0.46 3.64 -18.57
CA SER A 129 0.25 2.40 -18.31
C SER A 129 0.53 2.21 -16.82
N ILE A 130 0.78 0.97 -16.41
CA ILE A 130 1.35 0.64 -15.11
C ILE A 130 2.87 0.67 -15.25
N ALA A 131 3.52 1.43 -14.37
CA ALA A 131 4.97 1.61 -14.29
C ALA A 131 5.64 2.09 -15.61
N GLY A 132 4.89 2.70 -16.51
CA GLY A 132 5.40 3.11 -17.83
C GLY A 132 5.51 1.96 -18.85
N VAL A 133 5.17 0.73 -18.47
CA VAL A 133 5.49 -0.48 -19.27
C VAL A 133 4.24 -1.24 -19.69
N ILE A 134 3.32 -1.52 -18.76
CA ILE A 134 2.15 -2.37 -19.04
C ILE A 134 1.00 -1.45 -19.47
N PRO A 135 0.50 -1.52 -20.71
CA PRO A 135 -0.63 -0.69 -21.14
C PRO A 135 -1.83 -0.88 -20.23
N PHE A 136 -2.50 0.22 -19.87
CA PHE A 136 -3.67 0.20 -19.01
C PHE A 136 -4.80 1.00 -19.67
N PRO A 137 -6.03 0.47 -19.73
CA PRO A 137 -7.10 1.11 -20.47
C PRO A 137 -7.59 2.40 -19.80
N ASN A 138 -8.00 3.37 -20.59
CA ASN A 138 -8.84 4.47 -20.11
C ASN A 138 -10.27 3.96 -19.88
N LEU A 139 -11.01 4.61 -18.98
CA LEU A 139 -12.44 4.36 -18.84
C LEU A 139 -13.18 4.92 -20.07
N PRO A 140 -14.26 4.28 -20.54
CA PRO A 140 -15.00 4.67 -21.74
C PRO A 140 -15.90 5.89 -21.49
N PHE A 141 -15.30 7.01 -21.11
CA PHE A 141 -16.02 8.26 -20.81
C PHE A 141 -16.23 9.14 -22.04
N ASP A 142 -15.60 8.80 -23.17
CA ASP A 142 -15.76 9.44 -24.48
C ASP A 142 -17.22 9.48 -24.96
N GLN A 143 -18.03 8.51 -24.54
CA GLN A 143 -19.46 8.42 -24.86
C GLN A 143 -20.35 9.23 -23.90
N LEU A 144 -19.79 9.77 -22.81
CA LEU A 144 -20.54 10.53 -21.81
C LEU A 144 -20.64 12.00 -22.20
N SER A 145 -21.71 12.66 -21.75
CA SER A 145 -21.86 14.11 -21.94
C SER A 145 -20.76 14.90 -21.21
N GLU A 146 -20.38 16.04 -21.77
CA GLU A 146 -19.36 16.93 -21.16
C GLU A 146 -19.70 17.29 -19.70
N GLY A 147 -20.98 17.55 -19.41
CA GLY A 147 -21.43 17.86 -18.05
C GLY A 147 -21.23 16.70 -17.07
N LEU A 148 -21.42 15.45 -17.51
CA LEU A 148 -21.16 14.28 -16.68
C LEU A 148 -19.66 14.04 -16.50
N GLN A 149 -18.85 14.19 -17.56
CA GLN A 149 -17.39 14.10 -17.44
C GLN A 149 -16.84 15.14 -16.45
N HIS A 150 -17.33 16.38 -16.52
CA HIS A 150 -16.93 17.44 -15.59
C HIS A 150 -17.33 17.10 -14.15
N THR A 151 -18.53 16.55 -13.95
CA THR A 151 -18.98 16.09 -12.64
C THR A 151 -18.05 14.99 -12.12
N LEU A 152 -17.79 13.94 -12.90
CA LEU A 152 -16.89 12.85 -12.51
C LEU A 152 -15.50 13.34 -12.13
N MET A 153 -14.93 14.27 -12.92
CA MET A 153 -13.65 14.91 -12.62
C MET A 153 -13.68 15.60 -11.25
N GLN A 154 -14.68 16.45 -10.98
CA GLN A 154 -14.77 17.19 -9.72
C GLN A 154 -14.93 16.26 -8.51
N TRP A 155 -15.79 15.26 -8.61
CA TRP A 155 -16.03 14.30 -7.54
C TRP A 155 -14.79 13.45 -7.26
N ALA A 156 -14.12 12.97 -8.31
CA ALA A 156 -12.90 12.19 -8.20
C ALA A 156 -11.76 13.04 -7.60
N ALA A 157 -11.57 14.27 -8.06
CA ALA A 157 -10.58 15.19 -7.49
C ALA A 157 -10.84 15.50 -6.01
N THR A 158 -12.11 15.70 -5.65
CA THR A 158 -12.52 15.94 -4.25
C THR A 158 -12.23 14.72 -3.37
N ALA A 159 -12.63 13.52 -3.81
CA ALA A 159 -12.36 12.29 -3.10
C ALA A 159 -10.84 12.07 -2.95
N HIS A 160 -10.08 12.23 -4.04
CA HIS A 160 -8.64 12.08 -4.04
C HIS A 160 -7.98 13.03 -3.02
N PHE A 161 -8.37 14.31 -3.03
CA PHE A 161 -7.86 15.32 -2.08
C PHE A 161 -8.07 14.90 -0.63
N TYR A 162 -9.28 14.52 -0.23
CA TYR A 162 -9.56 14.13 1.16
C TYR A 162 -8.83 12.84 1.55
N ILE A 163 -8.76 11.86 0.67
CA ILE A 163 -8.06 10.60 0.95
C ILE A 163 -6.55 10.86 1.10
N VAL A 164 -5.95 11.75 0.30
CA VAL A 164 -4.55 12.17 0.44
C VAL A 164 -4.32 12.80 1.81
N TRP A 165 -5.15 13.76 2.23
CA TRP A 165 -4.99 14.43 3.53
C TRP A 165 -5.11 13.48 4.72
N ILE A 166 -6.10 12.59 4.71
CA ILE A 166 -6.25 11.59 5.77
C ILE A 166 -5.04 10.65 5.77
N THR A 167 -4.59 10.20 4.59
CA THR A 167 -3.42 9.31 4.46
C THR A 167 -2.14 10.00 4.94
N MET A 168 -1.97 11.30 4.65
CA MET A 168 -0.84 12.10 5.14
C MET A 168 -0.79 12.18 6.67
N LEU A 169 -1.94 12.17 7.35
CA LEU A 169 -2.02 12.12 8.82
C LEU A 169 -1.84 10.69 9.37
N VAL A 170 -2.35 9.69 8.65
CA VAL A 170 -2.30 8.28 9.05
C VAL A 170 -0.88 7.70 8.98
N ILE A 171 -0.05 8.11 8.00
CA ILE A 171 1.35 7.68 7.87
C ILE A 171 2.18 7.95 9.14
N PRO A 172 2.30 9.19 9.66
CA PRO A 172 3.05 9.45 10.87
C PRO A 172 2.43 8.78 12.10
N GLY A 173 1.11 8.62 12.16
CA GLY A 173 0.45 7.84 13.21
C GLY A 173 0.90 6.38 13.21
N HIS A 174 0.97 5.76 12.04
CA HIS A 174 1.46 4.39 11.86
C HIS A 174 2.94 4.24 12.21
N ALA A 175 3.80 5.09 11.66
CA ALA A 175 5.24 5.06 11.95
C ALA A 175 5.54 5.37 13.43
N GLY A 176 4.85 6.37 14.00
CA GLY A 176 4.97 6.74 15.40
C GLY A 176 4.54 5.63 16.34
N ALA A 177 3.46 4.90 16.01
CA ALA A 177 3.04 3.73 16.78
C ALA A 177 4.11 2.62 16.76
N ALA A 178 4.72 2.35 15.61
CA ALA A 178 5.80 1.36 15.50
C ALA A 178 7.03 1.75 16.35
N VAL A 179 7.41 3.04 16.32
CA VAL A 179 8.50 3.57 17.16
C VAL A 179 8.16 3.49 18.65
N LEU A 180 6.93 3.82 19.04
CA LEU A 180 6.48 3.75 20.42
C LEU A 180 6.51 2.32 20.95
N HIS A 181 6.07 1.36 20.14
CA HIS A 181 6.12 -0.06 20.44
C HIS A 181 7.58 -0.53 20.66
N TYR A 182 8.52 -0.07 19.85
CA TYR A 182 9.94 -0.35 20.02
C TYR A 182 10.55 0.29 21.28
N VAL A 183 10.27 1.58 21.55
CA VAL A 183 10.93 2.33 22.63
C VAL A 183 10.31 2.04 24.00
N VAL A 184 8.98 1.97 24.07
CA VAL A 184 8.23 1.87 25.34
C VAL A 184 7.84 0.43 25.64
N LYS A 185 7.20 -0.26 24.69
CA LYS A 185 6.78 -1.65 24.90
C LYS A 185 7.93 -2.64 24.73
N ARG A 186 9.02 -2.22 24.09
CA ARG A 186 10.21 -3.03 23.77
C ARG A 186 9.85 -4.32 23.05
N ASP A 187 8.83 -4.28 22.20
CA ASP A 187 8.43 -5.42 21.39
C ASP A 187 9.11 -5.41 20.02
N ARG A 188 8.86 -6.49 19.27
CA ARG A 188 9.50 -6.73 17.97
C ARG A 188 8.73 -6.17 16.77
N VAL A 189 7.72 -5.32 16.96
CA VAL A 189 6.90 -4.79 15.84
C VAL A 189 7.77 -4.08 14.81
N LEU A 190 8.59 -3.11 15.23
CA LEU A 190 9.49 -2.40 14.32
C LEU A 190 10.68 -3.26 13.85
N PRO A 191 11.41 -3.99 14.74
CA PRO A 191 12.48 -4.90 14.32
C PRO A 191 12.04 -5.94 13.28
N SER A 192 10.81 -6.45 13.35
CA SER A 192 10.28 -7.44 12.40
C SER A 192 10.20 -6.93 10.95
N MET A 193 10.25 -5.61 10.74
CA MET A 193 10.27 -4.99 9.42
C MET A 193 11.69 -4.83 8.84
N PHE A 194 12.73 -5.18 9.59
CA PHE A 194 14.13 -5.09 9.16
C PHE A 194 14.89 -6.41 9.30
N ASP A 195 14.48 -7.27 10.24
CA ASP A 195 15.12 -8.56 10.49
C ASP A 195 14.69 -9.59 9.43
N LEU A 196 15.53 -9.74 8.41
CA LEU A 196 15.38 -10.72 7.34
C LEU A 196 16.07 -12.05 7.65
N ASN A 197 16.68 -12.21 8.84
CA ASN A 197 17.40 -13.42 9.21
C ASN A 197 16.40 -14.53 9.51
N GLY A 198 16.00 -15.22 8.44
CA GLY A 198 15.03 -16.30 8.47
C GLY A 198 15.41 -17.50 9.34
N PRO A 199 14.48 -18.43 9.54
CA PRO A 199 14.72 -19.64 10.32
C PRO A 199 15.73 -20.56 9.62
N GLU A 200 16.50 -21.32 10.41
CA GLU A 200 17.45 -22.32 9.89
C GLU A 200 16.74 -23.51 9.21
N ALA A 201 15.45 -23.73 9.52
CA ALA A 201 14.60 -24.74 8.91
C ALA A 201 13.17 -24.21 8.67
N PRO A 202 12.43 -24.73 7.68
CA PRO A 202 11.02 -24.41 7.46
C PRO A 202 10.15 -24.71 8.69
N GLY A 203 9.03 -24.00 8.83
CA GLY A 203 7.99 -24.30 9.81
C GLY A 203 7.20 -25.56 9.43
N VAL A 204 6.40 -26.07 10.37
CA VAL A 204 5.44 -27.15 10.13
C VAL A 204 4.04 -26.61 10.41
N VAL A 205 3.12 -26.80 9.46
CA VAL A 205 1.75 -26.29 9.55
C VAL A 205 1.07 -26.79 10.82
N GLY A 206 0.57 -25.85 11.63
CA GLY A 206 -0.10 -26.12 12.90
C GLY A 206 0.82 -26.25 14.12
N SER A 207 2.14 -26.04 13.98
CA SER A 207 3.06 -25.94 15.13
C SER A 207 2.94 -24.59 15.85
N GLY A 208 2.94 -24.60 17.18
CA GLY A 208 2.91 -23.38 18.01
C GLY A 208 4.21 -22.55 17.92
N PRO A 209 4.20 -21.28 18.34
CA PRO A 209 5.37 -20.40 18.29
C PRO A 209 6.55 -20.92 19.11
N ASP A 210 7.77 -20.59 18.69
CA ASP A 210 8.99 -21.08 19.35
C ASP A 210 9.14 -20.47 20.75
N LYS A 211 9.47 -21.31 21.74
CA LYS A 211 9.71 -20.86 23.12
C LYS A 211 10.88 -19.87 23.14
N GLY A 212 10.59 -18.59 23.43
CA GLY A 212 11.57 -17.51 23.51
C GLY A 212 11.39 -16.38 22.50
N SER A 213 10.40 -16.43 21.60
CA SER A 213 10.13 -15.34 20.64
C SER A 213 9.40 -14.13 21.24
N ALA A 214 8.88 -14.25 22.47
CA ALA A 214 8.09 -13.23 23.17
C ALA A 214 8.88 -12.33 24.13
N ALA A 215 10.20 -12.20 23.95
CA ALA A 215 11.05 -11.33 24.77
C ALA A 215 11.60 -10.14 23.98
#